data_AF-A0A0H2R346-F1
#
_entry.id   AF-A0A0H2R346-F1
#
_cell.length_a   1.000
_cell.length_b   1.000
_cell.length_c   1.000
_cell.angle_alpha   90.00
_cell.angle_beta   90.00
_cell.angle_gamma   90.00
#
_symmetry.space_group_name_H-M   'P 1'
#
loop_
_entity.id
_entity.type
_entity.pdbx_description
1 polymer ?
#
loop_
_entity_poly.entity_id
_entity_poly.type
_entity_poly.pdbx_seq_one_letter_code
_entity_poly.pdbx_strand_id
1 'polypeptide(L)'
;CFLCGEEHSAAKMRDHVAEHIQRKRMNVPEDLLHENPCGHCGRSDSACKSLLRKEGRKKTWSPFLDCPNFYKYSLGAAAKSTSSGPSTNRLIFCDLC
;
A
#
# COMPACT_ATOMS: atom_id res chain seq x y z
N CYS A 1 -2.72 -4.40 -13.07
CA CYS A 1 -2.92 -5.16 -11.83
C CYS A 1 -2.23 -6.49 -12.01
N PHE A 2 -1.31 -6.86 -11.12
CA PHE A 2 -0.62 -8.16 -11.26
C PHE A 2 -1.48 -9.35 -10.80
N LEU A 3 -2.61 -9.09 -10.13
CA LEU A 3 -3.56 -10.12 -9.71
C LEU A 3 -4.45 -10.56 -10.89
N CYS A 4 -5.11 -9.62 -11.57
CA CYS A 4 -6.08 -9.93 -12.63
C CYS A 4 -5.64 -9.56 -14.05
N GLY A 5 -4.45 -8.99 -14.24
CA GLY A 5 -3.94 -8.58 -15.55
C GLY A 5 -4.50 -7.26 -16.10
N GLU A 6 -5.49 -6.64 -15.46
CA GLU A 6 -6.09 -5.40 -15.98
C GLU A 6 -5.14 -4.20 -15.92
N GLU A 7 -5.07 -3.43 -17.01
CA GLU A 7 -4.33 -2.17 -17.04
C GLU A 7 -5.15 -1.02 -16.49
N HIS A 8 -4.59 -0.31 -15.52
CA HIS A 8 -5.18 0.88 -14.91
C HIS A 8 -4.11 1.96 -14.83
N SER A 9 -4.54 3.23 -14.80
CA SER A 9 -3.60 4.32 -14.51
C SER A 9 -2.98 4.14 -13.12
N ALA A 10 -1.75 4.62 -12.92
CA ALA A 10 -1.05 4.49 -11.64
C ALA A 10 -1.89 5.03 -10.45
N ALA A 11 -2.67 6.10 -10.68
CA ALA A 11 -3.57 6.67 -9.69
C ALA A 11 -4.73 5.74 -9.31
N LYS A 12 -5.30 5.01 -10.28
CA LYS A 12 -6.43 4.09 -10.07
C LYS A 12 -6.01 2.69 -9.65
N MET A 13 -4.76 2.31 -9.92
CA MET A 13 -4.22 0.98 -9.61
C MET A 13 -4.35 0.65 -8.12
N ARG A 14 -4.11 1.61 -7.24
CA ARG A 14 -4.26 1.42 -5.79
C ARG A 14 -5.70 1.07 -5.42
N ASP A 15 -6.67 1.81 -5.94
CA ASP A 15 -8.07 1.62 -5.58
C ASP A 15 -8.60 0.29 -6.15
N HIS A 16 -8.16 -0.07 -7.35
CA HIS A 16 -8.44 -1.37 -7.94
C HIS A 16 -7.82 -2.54 -7.13
N VAL A 17 -6.56 -2.45 -6.72
CA VAL A 17 -5.94 -3.48 -5.88
C VAL A 17 -6.59 -3.53 -4.49
N ALA A 18 -6.99 -2.38 -3.94
CA ALA A 18 -7.71 -2.31 -2.68
C ALA A 18 -9.07 -3.02 -2.76
N GLU A 19 -9.75 -2.94 -3.92
CA GLU A 19 -10.98 -3.69 -4.16
C GLU A 19 -10.75 -5.20 -4.05
N HIS A 20 -9.69 -5.72 -4.68
CA HIS A 20 -9.35 -7.15 -4.59
C HIS A 20 -9.12 -7.58 -3.12
N ILE A 21 -8.31 -6.81 -2.39
CA ILE A 21 -8.04 -7.05 -0.95
C ILE A 21 -9.34 -7.01 -0.13
N GLN A 22 -10.24 -6.05 -0.39
CA GLN A 22 -11.49 -5.93 0.35
C GLN A 22 -12.47 -7.05 0.02
N ARG A 23 -12.56 -7.46 -1.26
CA ARG A 23 -13.37 -8.61 -1.67
C ARG A 23 -12.92 -9.88 -0.94
N LYS A 24 -11.62 -10.15 -0.89
CA LYS A 24 -11.07 -11.27 -0.12
C LYS A 24 -11.42 -11.19 1.37
N ARG A 25 -11.29 -10.01 1.99
CA ARG A 25 -11.68 -9.78 3.40
C ARG A 25 -13.17 -9.99 3.67
N MET A 26 -14.01 -9.71 2.69
CA MET A 26 -15.45 -9.94 2.75
C MET A 26 -15.85 -11.39 2.41
N ASN A 27 -14.89 -12.32 2.33
CA ASN A 27 -15.10 -13.71 1.92
C ASN A 27 -15.73 -13.84 0.52
N VAL A 28 -15.57 -12.83 -0.34
CA VAL A 28 -15.89 -12.98 -1.77
C VAL A 28 -14.80 -13.84 -2.40
N PRO A 29 -15.15 -14.86 -3.20
CA PRO A 29 -14.17 -15.73 -3.85
C PRO A 29 -13.19 -14.91 -4.68
N GLU A 30 -11.93 -14.95 -4.28
CA GLU A 30 -10.85 -14.34 -5.02
C GLU A 30 -9.60 -15.19 -4.87
N ASP A 31 -9.39 -16.05 -5.87
CA ASP A 31 -8.30 -17.02 -5.88
C ASP A 31 -6.97 -16.39 -6.30
N LEU A 32 -7.00 -15.12 -6.72
CA LEU A 32 -5.85 -14.39 -7.24
C LEU A 32 -4.99 -13.76 -6.11
N LEU A 33 -5.56 -13.58 -4.92
CA LEU A 33 -4.88 -12.92 -3.80
C LEU A 33 -4.04 -13.91 -3.00
N HIS A 34 -2.71 -13.76 -3.02
CA HIS A 34 -1.85 -14.50 -2.07
C HIS A 34 -1.80 -13.77 -0.71
N GLU A 35 -1.13 -14.36 0.27
CA GLU A 35 -0.89 -13.75 1.58
C GLU A 35 -0.10 -12.43 1.45
N ASN A 36 -0.68 -11.34 1.95
CA ASN A 36 -0.09 -9.99 1.99
C ASN A 36 0.35 -9.41 0.63
N PRO A 37 -0.60 -9.13 -0.30
CA PRO A 37 -0.25 -8.52 -1.58
C PRO A 37 0.18 -7.06 -1.41
N CYS A 38 1.02 -6.60 -2.32
CA CYS A 38 1.37 -5.19 -2.45
C CYS A 38 0.12 -4.34 -2.75
N GLY A 39 -0.25 -3.41 -1.86
CA GLY A 39 -1.41 -2.52 -2.07
C GLY A 39 -1.32 -1.56 -3.26
N HIS A 40 -0.18 -1.51 -3.96
CA HIS A 40 0.04 -0.66 -5.14
C HIS A 40 -0.02 -1.42 -6.47
N CYS A 41 0.28 -2.71 -6.48
CA CYS A 41 0.33 -3.47 -7.72
C CYS A 41 -0.25 -4.88 -7.64
N GLY A 42 -0.54 -5.37 -6.43
CA GLY A 42 -1.10 -6.68 -6.16
C GLY A 42 -0.08 -7.83 -6.17
N ARG A 43 1.22 -7.57 -6.41
CA ARG A 43 2.23 -8.62 -6.34
C ARG A 43 2.40 -9.11 -4.90
N SER A 44 2.46 -10.41 -4.75
CA SER A 44 2.70 -11.07 -3.48
C SER A 44 4.08 -11.69 -3.52
N ASP A 45 5.09 -10.86 -3.30
CA ASP A 45 6.45 -11.36 -3.17
C ASP A 45 7.42 -10.30 -2.64
N SER A 46 8.60 -10.78 -2.28
CA SER A 46 9.79 -10.02 -1.84
C SER A 46 10.21 -8.86 -2.76
N ALA A 47 9.62 -8.73 -3.95
CA ALA A 47 9.82 -7.63 -4.88
C ALA A 47 9.21 -6.31 -4.39
N CYS A 48 8.12 -6.32 -3.62
CA CYS A 48 7.46 -5.10 -3.14
C CYS A 48 7.60 -4.96 -1.62
N LYS A 49 8.82 -4.64 -1.17
CA LYS A 49 9.13 -4.41 0.25
C LYS A 49 8.87 -2.96 0.65
N SER A 50 8.01 -2.78 1.64
CA SER A 50 7.82 -1.50 2.32
C SER A 50 9.01 -1.24 3.24
N LEU A 51 9.72 -0.14 3.00
CA LEU A 51 10.89 0.29 3.75
C LEU A 51 10.70 1.72 4.22
N LEU A 52 11.42 2.11 5.27
CA LEU A 52 11.56 3.51 5.66
C LEU A 52 12.93 4.00 5.20
N ARG A 53 12.95 5.06 4.38
CA ARG A 53 14.19 5.73 3.96
C ARG A 53 14.32 7.06 4.69
N LYS A 54 15.51 7.33 5.22
CA LYS A 54 15.83 8.62 5.82
C LYS A 54 16.00 9.68 4.73
N GLU A 55 15.28 10.80 4.85
CA GLU A 55 15.41 11.91 3.89
C GLU A 55 16.61 12.80 4.22
N GLY A 56 17.77 12.49 3.62
CA GLY A 56 18.95 13.35 3.64
C GLY A 56 19.42 13.73 5.05
N ARG A 57 19.72 15.03 5.28
CA ARG A 57 20.16 15.57 6.58
C ARG A 57 19.03 15.73 7.61
N LYS A 58 17.77 15.55 7.24
CA LYS A 58 16.63 15.70 8.16
C LYS A 58 16.45 14.42 8.97
N LYS A 59 16.00 14.53 10.23
CA LYS A 59 15.65 13.40 11.09
C LYS A 59 14.27 12.79 10.74
N THR A 60 13.89 12.81 9.46
CA THR A 60 12.56 12.41 9.00
C THR A 60 12.65 11.15 8.17
N TRP A 61 11.80 10.18 8.48
CA TRP A 61 11.67 8.93 7.74
C TRP A 61 10.50 9.04 6.77
N SER A 62 10.72 8.64 5.52
CA SER A 62 9.67 8.53 4.50
C SER A 62 9.47 7.07 4.11
N PRO A 63 8.22 6.64 3.93
CA PRO A 63 7.94 5.32 3.37
C PRO A 63 8.45 5.27 1.94
N PHE A 64 9.00 4.13 1.59
CA PHE A 64 9.48 3.78 0.27
C PHE A 64 9.04 2.35 -0.03
N LEU A 65 8.62 2.10 -1.24
CA LEU A 65 8.26 0.78 -1.71
C LEU A 65 8.89 0.60 -3.08
N ASP A 66 9.60 -0.51 -3.27
CA ASP A 66 10.13 -0.88 -4.58
C ASP A 66 8.99 -1.45 -5.45
N CYS A 67 8.14 -0.54 -5.93
CA CYS A 67 6.98 -0.89 -6.74
C CYS A 67 6.83 0.14 -7.86
N PRO A 68 6.62 -0.29 -9.13
CA PRO A 68 6.39 0.63 -10.24
C PRO A 68 5.19 1.57 -10.06
N ASN A 69 4.22 1.16 -9.24
CA ASN A 69 3.02 1.93 -8.94
C ASN A 69 3.09 2.63 -7.56
N PHE A 70 4.29 2.70 -6.96
CA PHE A 70 4.50 3.46 -5.74
C PHE A 70 4.39 4.96 -6.03
N TYR A 71 3.70 5.69 -5.15
CA TYR A 71 3.74 7.14 -5.11
C TYR A 71 4.20 7.58 -3.73
N LYS A 72 4.96 8.67 -3.68
CA LYS A 72 5.46 9.20 -2.41
C LYS A 72 4.29 9.72 -1.58
N TYR A 73 4.20 9.28 -0.32
CA TYR A 73 3.27 9.82 0.66
C TYR A 73 3.98 10.13 1.98
N SER A 74 3.43 11.08 2.73
CA SER A 74 3.97 11.50 4.03
C SER A 74 3.26 10.78 5.17
N LEU A 75 4.04 10.25 6.11
CA LEU A 75 3.51 9.73 7.38
C LEU A 75 3.10 10.85 8.34
N GLY A 76 3.63 12.06 8.17
CA GLY A 76 3.28 13.19 9.03
C GLY A 76 1.80 13.57 8.96
N ALA A 77 1.15 13.35 7.82
CA ALA A 77 -0.30 13.52 7.68
C ALA A 77 -1.08 12.41 8.40
N ALA A 78 -0.61 11.16 8.32
CA ALA A 78 -1.22 10.04 9.05
C ALA A 78 -1.00 10.16 10.57
N ALA A 79 0.05 10.81 11.03
CA ALA A 79 0.31 11.04 12.46
C ALA A 79 -0.66 12.02 13.13
N LYS A 80 -1.46 12.76 12.35
CA LYS A 80 -2.40 13.77 12.85
C LYS A 80 -3.82 13.39 12.45
N SER A 81 -4.57 12.78 13.37
CA SER A 81 -6.02 12.61 13.21
C SER A 81 -6.73 13.95 13.43
N THR A 82 -7.63 14.33 12.54
CA THR A 82 -8.54 15.46 12.74
C THR A 82 -9.98 14.95 12.86
N SER A 83 -10.86 15.76 13.44
CA SER A 83 -12.30 15.44 13.54
C SER A 83 -12.94 15.24 12.15
N SER A 84 -12.44 15.93 11.14
CA SER A 84 -12.88 15.85 9.73
C SER A 84 -12.09 14.84 8.88
N GLY A 85 -11.06 14.21 9.44
CA GLY A 85 -10.10 13.38 8.73
C GLY A 85 -9.52 12.34 9.68
N PRO A 86 -10.19 11.19 9.89
CA PRO A 86 -9.59 10.09 10.61
C PRO A 86 -8.25 9.75 9.95
N SER A 87 -7.24 9.47 10.77
CA SER A 87 -5.87 9.17 10.31
C SER A 87 -5.94 8.28 9.07
N THR A 88 -5.35 8.74 7.95
CA THR A 88 -5.36 7.94 6.73
C THR A 88 -4.58 6.67 7.05
N ASN A 89 -5.27 5.54 7.20
CA ASN A 89 -4.71 4.22 7.44
C ASN A 89 -3.76 3.85 6.29
N ARG A 90 -2.52 4.34 6.34
CA ARG A 90 -1.45 3.95 5.44
C ARG A 90 -0.82 2.72 6.07
N LEU A 91 -1.26 1.55 5.62
CA LEU A 91 -0.72 0.27 6.04
C LEU A 91 0.77 0.22 5.71
N ILE A 92 1.61 0.35 6.74
CA ILE A 92 2.97 -0.15 6.74
C ILE A 92 2.90 -1.45 7.52
N PHE A 93 3.29 -2.56 6.90
CA PHE A 93 3.46 -3.83 7.61
C PHE A 93 4.53 -3.65 8.68
N CYS A 94 4.23 -4.12 9.89
CA CYS A 94 4.99 -3.77 11.06
C CYS A 94 6.05 -4.80 11.45
N ASP A 95 6.06 -6.07 11.04
CA ASP A 95 7.01 -7.16 11.42
C ASP A 95 7.21 -7.41 12.94
N LEU A 96 7.22 -6.38 13.78
CA LEU A 96 7.20 -6.39 15.25
C LEU A 96 5.78 -6.48 15.81
N CYS A 97 4.79 -6.31 14.93
CA CYS A 97 3.35 -6.40 15.13
C CYS A 97 2.68 -6.81 13.81
#